data_AF-A0A940VB33-F1
#
_entry.id   AF-A0A940VB33-F1
#
_cell.length_a   1.000
_cell.length_b   1.000
_cell.length_c   1.000
_cell.angle_alpha   90.00
_cell.angle_beta   90.00
_cell.angle_gamma   90.00
#
_symmetry.space_group_name_H-M   'P 1'
#
loop_
_entity.id
_entity.type
_entity.pdbx_description
1 polymer ?
#
loop_
_entity_poly.entity_id
_entity_poly.type
_entity_poly.pdbx_seq_one_letter_code
_entity_poly.pdbx_strand_id
1 'polypeptide(L)'
;MPSRERVRGIPFRVRSEATWRLAARVFRLVAVVAAVALPGESWGDGIFEGITGSVESTYSFVSTKTTDTSGNSTKTKTNNYFNRFTLNVNYNLYPKLNLNAGGTFEDNLTDPVDTETLRQTEFTRIRPYIFLTLRDPVYTGSLGYDLREDAVRVEGLPKTTLTQDNYTASFDWRPEGLPWTNVAYTRTNTRDGDRAVVDSEKDYLYLKSQYRYQGLDLWYVGNYTNTQDKVRSFESTEWSNEGRLAYATTLFNGRTSINTDNRVNVTTFDTKTAGQGQVGFPVFPIAGLSALNDTPTIVSLSPTPALIDGNQVASAGINIGLPALGGDTRQRNVGVDFLAPQELNSLQVWVDRNLPFEIANAYVWEVYTSTDNLNWTLHQAAAPA
;
A
#
# COMPACT_ATOMS: atom_id res chain seq x y z
N MET A 1 42.43 -9.79 43.66
CA MET A 1 42.21 -10.78 42.59
C MET A 1 40.78 -10.65 42.10
N PRO A 2 40.51 -10.15 40.89
CA PRO A 2 39.15 -10.16 40.34
C PRO A 2 38.89 -11.48 39.63
N SER A 3 37.77 -12.11 39.96
CA SER A 3 37.28 -13.35 39.36
C SER A 3 36.95 -13.12 37.88
N ARG A 4 37.63 -13.85 37.00
CA ARG A 4 37.28 -13.94 35.58
C ARG A 4 35.92 -14.65 35.45
N GLU A 5 34.88 -13.87 35.21
CA GLU A 5 33.60 -14.39 34.72
C GLU A 5 33.81 -14.94 33.31
N ARG A 6 33.66 -16.26 33.15
CA ARG A 6 33.70 -16.93 31.85
C ARG A 6 32.48 -16.48 31.06
N VAL A 7 32.72 -15.74 29.98
CA VAL A 7 31.77 -15.63 28.86
C VAL A 7 31.55 -17.06 28.33
N ARG A 8 30.43 -17.68 28.71
CA ARG A 8 29.99 -18.94 28.10
C ARG A 8 29.62 -18.63 26.65
N GLY A 9 30.50 -19.01 25.72
CA GLY A 9 30.19 -19.00 24.30
C GLY A 9 29.02 -19.94 24.01
N ILE A 10 27.89 -19.38 23.61
CA ILE A 10 26.77 -20.11 23.01
C ILE A 10 27.19 -20.49 21.58
N PRO A 11 26.87 -21.71 21.07
CA PRO A 11 27.52 -22.26 19.90
C PRO A 11 27.08 -21.57 18.60
N PHE A 12 27.94 -20.68 18.10
CA PHE A 12 27.82 -19.96 16.82
C PHE A 12 27.70 -20.87 15.57
N ARG A 13 27.98 -22.17 15.71
CA ARG A 13 28.20 -23.08 14.58
C ARG A 13 26.94 -23.77 14.05
N VAL A 14 25.86 -23.87 14.84
CA VAL A 14 24.70 -24.71 14.48
C VAL A 14 23.61 -23.95 13.71
N ARG A 15 23.42 -22.64 13.97
CA ARG A 15 22.33 -21.85 13.35
C ARG A 15 22.72 -21.12 12.07
N SER A 16 23.99 -20.74 11.89
CA SER A 16 24.47 -20.21 10.62
C SER A 16 24.27 -21.23 9.50
N GLU A 17 24.50 -22.52 9.75
CA GLU A 17 24.22 -23.57 8.77
C GLU A 17 22.75 -23.63 8.34
N ALA A 18 21.80 -23.39 9.26
CA ALA A 18 20.38 -23.44 8.94
C ALA A 18 19.93 -22.25 8.08
N THR A 19 20.40 -21.04 8.38
CA THR A 19 20.11 -19.82 7.60
C THR A 19 20.80 -19.86 6.24
N TRP A 20 22.06 -20.31 6.17
CA TRP A 20 22.77 -20.58 4.91
C TRP A 20 22.08 -21.65 4.06
N ARG A 21 21.54 -22.71 4.66
CA ARG A 21 20.77 -23.74 3.93
C ARG A 21 19.44 -23.21 3.40
N LEU A 22 18.78 -22.29 4.11
CA LEU A 22 17.53 -21.67 3.68
C LEU A 22 17.77 -20.65 2.56
N ALA A 23 18.76 -19.78 2.72
CA ALA A 23 19.24 -18.89 1.66
C ALA A 23 19.69 -19.71 0.44
N ALA A 24 20.47 -20.77 0.64
CA ALA A 24 20.88 -21.67 -0.45
C ALA A 24 19.71 -22.40 -1.10
N ARG A 25 18.62 -22.71 -0.40
CA ARG A 25 17.40 -23.30 -1.01
C ARG A 25 16.68 -22.28 -1.89
N VAL A 26 16.56 -21.03 -1.45
CA VAL A 26 15.99 -19.93 -2.25
C VAL A 26 16.85 -19.65 -3.48
N PHE A 27 18.17 -19.53 -3.31
CA PHE A 27 19.09 -19.33 -4.42
C PHE A 27 19.24 -20.55 -5.33
N ARG A 28 19.08 -21.78 -4.81
CA ARG A 28 18.98 -22.98 -5.66
C ARG A 28 17.73 -22.96 -6.52
N LEU A 29 16.60 -22.44 -6.04
CA LEU A 29 15.39 -22.33 -6.84
C LEU A 29 15.56 -21.29 -7.97
N VAL A 30 16.19 -20.15 -7.67
CA VAL A 30 16.58 -19.15 -8.68
C VAL A 30 17.63 -19.70 -9.66
N ALA A 31 18.63 -20.43 -9.16
CA ALA A 31 19.66 -21.06 -9.99
C ALA A 31 19.13 -22.24 -10.82
N VAL A 32 18.12 -22.98 -10.36
CA VAL A 32 17.44 -24.04 -11.12
C VAL A 32 16.53 -23.42 -12.17
N VAL A 33 15.80 -22.35 -11.86
CA VAL A 33 15.06 -21.59 -12.89
C VAL A 33 16.03 -21.00 -13.91
N ALA A 34 17.16 -20.45 -13.49
CA ALA A 34 18.22 -20.00 -14.39
C ALA A 34 18.82 -21.18 -15.20
N ALA A 35 19.09 -22.33 -14.60
CA ALA A 35 19.66 -23.50 -15.28
C ALA A 35 18.68 -24.24 -16.21
N VAL A 36 17.37 -24.17 -15.92
CA VAL A 36 16.29 -24.70 -16.79
C VAL A 36 15.94 -23.69 -17.90
N ALA A 37 16.12 -22.39 -17.64
CA ALA A 37 15.98 -21.32 -18.63
C ALA A 37 17.25 -21.08 -19.46
N LEU A 38 18.41 -21.63 -19.05
CA LEU A 38 19.62 -21.75 -19.86
C LEU A 38 19.41 -22.94 -20.81
N PRO A 39 19.13 -22.72 -22.10
CA PRO A 39 18.92 -23.82 -23.03
C PRO A 39 20.26 -24.55 -23.24
N GLY A 40 20.20 -25.88 -23.37
CA GLY A 40 21.27 -26.66 -24.00
C GLY A 40 21.54 -26.19 -25.43
N GLU A 41 22.55 -26.79 -26.06
CA GLU A 41 23.21 -26.44 -27.33
C GLU A 41 22.30 -26.23 -28.58
N SER A 42 21.26 -25.41 -28.54
CA SER A 42 20.58 -24.92 -29.73
C SER A 42 19.62 -23.78 -29.36
N TRP A 43 19.99 -22.55 -29.76
CA TRP A 43 19.16 -21.47 -30.36
C TRP A 43 19.68 -20.09 -29.95
N GLY A 44 20.36 -19.42 -30.89
CA GLY A 44 20.85 -18.03 -30.78
C GLY A 44 22.17 -17.87 -30.03
N ASP A 45 23.10 -17.08 -30.56
CA ASP A 45 24.27 -16.54 -29.84
C ASP A 45 23.81 -15.55 -28.75
N GLY A 46 23.01 -16.01 -27.79
CA GLY A 46 22.54 -15.20 -26.67
C GLY A 46 23.73 -14.71 -25.85
N ILE A 47 23.91 -13.39 -25.78
CA ILE A 47 25.01 -12.78 -25.03
C ILE A 47 24.62 -12.77 -23.55
N PHE A 48 25.28 -13.64 -22.78
CA PHE A 48 25.25 -13.56 -21.32
C PHE A 48 25.87 -12.23 -20.88
N GLU A 49 25.08 -11.33 -20.30
CA GLU A 49 25.57 -10.01 -19.86
C GLU A 49 26.29 -10.10 -18.51
N GLY A 50 25.75 -10.87 -17.56
CA GLY A 50 26.41 -11.06 -16.28
C GLY A 50 25.55 -11.68 -15.18
N ILE A 51 26.24 -12.20 -14.17
CA ILE A 51 25.69 -12.51 -12.85
C ILE A 51 26.37 -11.59 -11.85
N THR A 52 25.58 -10.93 -11.01
CA THR A 52 26.07 -10.12 -9.90
C THR A 52 25.47 -10.63 -8.60
N GLY A 53 26.26 -10.60 -7.53
CA GLY A 53 25.79 -10.98 -6.21
C GLY A 53 26.52 -10.22 -5.12
N SER A 54 25.85 -10.02 -3.99
CA SER A 54 26.41 -9.35 -2.82
C SER A 54 25.93 -9.99 -1.53
N VAL A 55 26.77 -9.91 -0.50
CA VAL A 55 26.47 -10.34 0.86
C VAL A 55 26.82 -9.21 1.80
N GLU A 56 25.88 -8.88 2.68
CA GLU A 56 26.06 -7.91 3.75
C GLU A 56 25.71 -8.58 5.07
N SER A 57 26.58 -8.40 6.07
CA SER A 57 26.35 -8.89 7.42
C SER A 57 26.65 -7.76 8.40
N THR A 58 25.70 -7.48 9.30
CA THR A 58 25.85 -6.48 10.35
C THR A 58 25.53 -7.11 11.69
N TYR A 59 26.41 -6.87 12.67
CA TYR A 59 26.21 -7.26 14.05
C TYR A 59 26.17 -5.99 14.89
N SER A 60 25.14 -5.82 15.71
CA SER A 60 25.04 -4.68 16.62
C SER A 60 24.67 -5.13 18.03
N PHE A 61 25.21 -4.42 19.02
CA PHE A 61 25.02 -4.69 20.44
C PHE A 61 24.44 -3.42 21.06
N VAL A 62 23.21 -3.52 21.59
CA VAL A 62 22.50 -2.38 22.18
C VAL A 62 22.32 -2.66 23.67
N SER A 63 22.68 -1.68 24.51
CA SER A 63 22.45 -1.73 25.95
C SER A 63 21.72 -0.47 26.38
N THR A 64 20.46 -0.62 26.76
CA THR A 64 19.60 0.48 27.21
C THR A 64 19.45 0.41 28.73
N LYS A 65 19.57 1.55 29.42
CA LYS A 65 19.25 1.67 30.85
C LYS A 65 18.18 2.73 31.00
N THR A 66 16.98 2.33 31.39
CA THR A 66 15.88 3.26 31.74
C THR A 66 15.82 3.37 33.26
N THR A 67 15.53 4.56 33.77
CA THR A 67 15.33 4.79 35.21
C THR A 67 13.97 5.46 35.38
N ASP A 68 13.10 4.88 36.20
CA ASP A 68 11.76 5.41 36.43
C ASP A 68 11.79 6.59 37.44
N THR A 69 10.63 7.23 37.64
CA THR A 69 10.46 8.33 38.60
C THR A 69 10.64 7.91 40.06
N SER A 70 10.63 6.61 40.34
CA SER A 70 10.88 6.03 41.65
C SER A 70 12.36 5.67 41.88
N GLY A 71 13.22 5.89 40.88
CA GLY A 71 14.66 5.61 40.94
C GLY A 71 15.04 4.17 40.59
N ASN A 72 14.09 3.31 40.20
CA ASN A 72 14.40 1.95 39.78
C ASN A 72 14.94 1.97 38.36
N SER A 73 16.08 1.29 38.16
CA SER A 73 16.68 1.19 36.83
C SER A 73 16.46 -0.17 36.20
N THR A 74 15.93 -0.20 34.98
CA THR A 74 15.84 -1.40 34.14
C THR A 74 16.94 -1.36 33.10
N LYS A 75 17.76 -2.41 33.04
CA LYS A 75 18.78 -2.58 32.01
C LYS A 75 18.34 -3.64 31.02
N THR A 76 18.29 -3.28 29.75
CA THR A 76 18.00 -4.20 28.65
C THR A 76 19.24 -4.29 27.76
N LYS A 77 19.69 -5.50 27.46
CA LYS A 77 20.73 -5.73 26.46
C LYS A 77 20.12 -6.52 25.30
N THR A 78 20.50 -6.17 24.08
CA THR A 78 19.97 -6.79 22.87
C THR A 78 21.09 -6.94 21.86
N ASN A 79 21.27 -8.17 21.36
CA ASN A 79 22.10 -8.43 20.20
C ASN A 79 21.21 -8.42 18.97
N ASN A 80 21.61 -7.69 17.92
CA ASN A 80 20.96 -7.80 16.62
C ASN A 80 21.95 -8.34 15.59
N TYR A 81 21.48 -9.27 14.80
CA TYR A 81 22.21 -9.86 13.70
C TYR A 81 21.41 -9.71 12.42
N PHE A 82 21.97 -8.99 11.45
CA PHE A 82 21.35 -8.76 10.16
C PHE A 82 22.22 -9.37 9.05
N ASN A 83 21.61 -10.13 8.15
CA ASN A 83 22.22 -10.52 6.88
C ASN A 83 21.33 -10.14 5.72
N ARG A 84 21.97 -9.79 4.61
CA ARG A 84 21.32 -9.62 3.32
C ARG A 84 22.15 -10.28 2.23
N PHE A 85 21.47 -11.07 1.41
CA PHE A 85 22.02 -11.70 0.21
C PHE A 85 21.26 -11.18 -1.00
N THR A 86 21.98 -10.78 -2.03
CA THR A 86 21.41 -10.34 -3.31
C THR A 86 22.02 -11.15 -4.44
N LEU A 87 21.20 -11.58 -5.39
CA LEU A 87 21.62 -12.19 -6.65
C LEU A 87 20.83 -11.56 -7.80
N ASN A 88 21.50 -11.23 -8.88
CA ASN A 88 20.90 -10.75 -10.12
C ASN A 88 21.58 -11.43 -11.31
N VAL A 89 20.76 -11.87 -12.25
CA VAL A 89 21.13 -12.53 -13.50
C VAL A 89 20.51 -11.72 -14.63
N ASN A 90 21.33 -11.30 -15.57
CA ASN A 90 20.88 -10.60 -16.77
C ASN A 90 21.37 -11.35 -18.02
N TYR A 91 20.44 -11.70 -18.89
CA TYR A 91 20.71 -12.50 -20.08
C TYR A 91 19.93 -11.99 -21.29
N ASN A 92 20.64 -11.66 -22.38
CA ASN A 92 19.99 -11.37 -23.65
C ASN A 92 19.73 -12.67 -24.42
N LEU A 93 18.51 -13.17 -24.34
CA LEU A 93 18.06 -14.34 -25.11
C LEU A 93 18.15 -14.05 -26.62
N TYR A 94 17.79 -12.83 -27.03
CA TYR A 94 17.93 -12.30 -28.40
C TYR A 94 18.29 -10.80 -28.33
N PRO A 95 18.73 -10.15 -29.43
CA PRO A 95 19.12 -8.74 -29.41
C PRO A 95 18.05 -7.76 -28.88
N LYS A 96 16.78 -8.15 -28.98
CA LYS A 96 15.63 -7.37 -28.48
C LYS A 96 14.94 -8.01 -27.28
N LEU A 97 15.33 -9.22 -26.87
CA LEU A 97 14.67 -9.99 -25.81
C LEU A 97 15.63 -10.24 -24.66
N ASN A 98 15.34 -9.62 -23.52
CA ASN A 98 16.15 -9.67 -22.31
C ASN A 98 15.41 -10.41 -21.19
N LEU A 99 16.11 -11.32 -20.53
CA LEU A 99 15.69 -11.98 -19.31
C LEU A 99 16.46 -11.38 -18.13
N ASN A 100 15.74 -10.83 -17.16
CA ASN A 100 16.31 -10.39 -15.89
C ASN A 100 15.66 -11.15 -14.74
N ALA A 101 16.47 -11.88 -13.96
CA ALA A 101 16.00 -12.66 -12.83
C ALA A 101 16.89 -12.43 -11.63
N GLY A 102 16.36 -12.58 -10.42
CA GLY A 102 17.15 -12.37 -9.23
C GLY A 102 16.34 -12.45 -7.96
N GLY A 103 16.95 -11.99 -6.88
CA GLY A 103 16.24 -11.80 -5.64
C GLY A 103 17.10 -11.36 -4.48
N THR A 104 16.42 -11.02 -3.39
CA THR A 104 17.05 -10.70 -2.11
C THR A 104 16.53 -11.61 -1.00
N PHE A 105 17.42 -12.01 -0.10
CA PHE A 105 17.09 -12.70 1.14
C PHE A 105 17.65 -11.85 2.29
N GLU A 106 16.79 -11.45 3.22
CA GLU A 106 17.14 -10.72 4.42
C GLU A 106 16.76 -11.56 5.64
N ASP A 107 17.63 -11.56 6.64
CA ASP A 107 17.42 -12.21 7.94
C ASP A 107 17.88 -11.25 9.03
N ASN A 108 16.98 -10.91 9.95
CA ASN A 108 17.25 -10.05 11.09
C ASN A 108 16.83 -10.76 12.38
N LEU A 109 17.80 -11.11 13.20
CA LEU A 109 17.62 -11.76 14.48
C LEU A 109 17.89 -10.77 15.61
N THR A 110 16.88 -10.56 16.45
CA THR A 110 16.96 -9.79 17.70
C THR A 110 16.95 -10.76 18.87
N ASP A 111 18.04 -10.79 19.62
CA ASP A 111 18.26 -11.70 20.73
C ASP A 111 18.48 -10.90 22.03
N PRO A 112 17.47 -10.81 22.91
CA PRO A 112 17.61 -10.18 24.23
C PRO A 112 18.61 -10.94 25.09
N VAL A 113 19.48 -10.22 25.79
CA VAL A 113 20.48 -10.77 26.70
C VAL A 113 20.12 -10.40 28.13
N ASP A 114 20.17 -11.38 29.03
CA ASP A 114 19.94 -11.22 30.46
C ASP A 114 18.51 -10.75 30.85
N THR A 115 17.48 -11.10 30.07
CA THR A 115 16.07 -10.76 30.39
C THR A 115 15.14 -11.97 30.22
N GLU A 116 14.37 -12.32 31.25
CA GLU A 116 13.39 -13.43 31.18
C GLU A 116 12.05 -13.03 30.55
N THR A 117 11.79 -11.73 30.39
CA THR A 117 10.51 -11.21 29.88
C THR A 117 10.49 -10.95 28.39
N LEU A 118 11.64 -10.74 27.76
CA LEU A 118 11.75 -10.47 26.32
C LEU A 118 12.09 -11.75 25.57
N ARG A 119 11.44 -11.93 24.43
CA ARG A 119 11.56 -13.13 23.60
C ARG A 119 12.44 -12.86 22.40
N GLN A 120 13.20 -13.86 21.99
CA GLN A 120 13.92 -13.81 20.73
C GLN A 120 12.93 -13.58 19.57
N THR A 121 13.29 -12.66 18.68
CA THR A 121 12.49 -12.30 17.50
C THR A 121 13.34 -12.40 16.24
N GLU A 122 12.83 -13.06 15.22
CA GLU A 122 13.46 -13.23 13.92
C GLU A 122 12.52 -12.70 12.84
N PHE A 123 13.06 -11.85 11.98
CA PHE A 123 12.39 -11.31 10.80
C PHE A 123 13.13 -11.79 9.56
N THR A 124 12.45 -12.53 8.69
CA THR A 124 13.00 -12.96 7.41
C THR A 124 12.20 -12.34 6.27
N ARG A 125 12.88 -11.86 5.23
CA ARG A 125 12.26 -11.33 4.03
C ARG A 125 12.87 -11.94 2.77
N ILE A 126 12.02 -12.38 1.86
CA ILE A 126 12.42 -13.03 0.61
C ILE A 126 11.76 -12.30 -0.55
N ARG A 127 12.57 -11.84 -1.53
CA ARG A 127 12.07 -11.10 -2.69
C ARG A 127 12.66 -11.60 -4.02
N PRO A 128 12.25 -12.77 -4.54
CA PRO A 128 12.65 -13.23 -5.86
C PRO A 128 11.85 -12.53 -6.94
N TYR A 129 12.43 -12.42 -8.12
CA TYR A 129 11.75 -11.90 -9.29
C TYR A 129 12.30 -12.51 -10.58
N ILE A 130 11.50 -12.43 -11.63
CA ILE A 130 11.84 -12.77 -13.00
C ILE A 130 11.06 -11.88 -13.95
N PHE A 131 11.75 -11.26 -14.91
CA PHE A 131 11.19 -10.38 -15.93
C PHE A 131 11.73 -10.73 -17.29
N LEU A 132 10.85 -10.83 -18.27
CA LEU A 132 11.16 -10.95 -19.68
C LEU A 132 10.76 -9.65 -20.37
N THR A 133 11.69 -8.99 -21.05
CA THR A 133 11.48 -7.70 -21.69
C THR A 133 11.81 -7.76 -23.17
N LEU A 134 10.87 -7.37 -24.02
CA LEU A 134 11.04 -7.13 -25.44
C LEU A 134 11.24 -5.63 -25.67
N ARG A 135 12.33 -5.24 -26.35
CA ARG A 135 12.69 -3.84 -26.62
C ARG A 135 12.82 -3.60 -28.13
N ASP A 136 11.86 -2.89 -28.70
CA ASP A 136 11.89 -2.38 -30.07
C ASP A 136 11.35 -0.93 -30.09
N PRO A 137 11.82 -0.06 -31.02
CA PRO A 137 11.30 1.30 -31.15
C PRO A 137 9.79 1.38 -31.41
N VAL A 138 9.22 0.40 -32.12
CA VAL A 138 7.80 0.35 -32.49
C VAL A 138 6.97 -0.41 -31.47
N TYR A 139 7.52 -1.47 -30.87
CA TYR A 139 6.84 -2.26 -29.83
C TYR A 139 7.75 -2.58 -28.65
N THR A 140 7.28 -2.32 -27.45
CA THR A 140 7.98 -2.72 -26.22
C THR A 140 7.02 -3.58 -25.41
N GLY A 141 7.51 -4.67 -24.84
CA GLY A 141 6.67 -5.54 -24.01
C GLY A 141 7.42 -6.03 -22.80
N SER A 142 6.71 -6.30 -21.72
CA SER A 142 7.27 -6.96 -20.55
C SER A 142 6.30 -7.99 -19.99
N LEU A 143 6.85 -9.09 -19.48
CA LEU A 143 6.15 -10.06 -18.66
C LEU A 143 6.99 -10.27 -17.41
N GLY A 144 6.35 -10.29 -16.24
CA GLY A 144 7.06 -10.30 -14.98
C GLY A 144 6.34 -11.05 -13.88
N TYR A 145 7.13 -11.61 -12.98
CA TYR A 145 6.68 -12.15 -11.71
C TYR A 145 7.64 -11.72 -10.62
N ASP A 146 7.12 -11.16 -9.54
CA ASP A 146 7.87 -10.93 -8.32
C ASP A 146 7.06 -11.38 -7.12
N LEU A 147 7.77 -11.84 -6.09
CA LEU A 147 7.19 -12.23 -4.82
C LEU A 147 7.90 -11.48 -3.72
N ARG A 148 7.17 -11.16 -2.67
CA ARG A 148 7.68 -10.71 -1.38
C ARG A 148 7.03 -11.54 -0.30
N GLU A 149 7.84 -12.26 0.46
CA GLU A 149 7.39 -12.90 1.70
C GLU A 149 8.10 -12.25 2.88
N ASP A 150 7.32 -11.72 3.81
CA ASP A 150 7.78 -11.23 5.10
C ASP A 150 7.30 -12.23 6.17
N ALA A 151 8.22 -12.71 7.00
CA ALA A 151 7.92 -13.68 8.04
C ALA A 151 8.52 -13.25 9.38
N VAL A 152 7.70 -13.35 10.43
CA VAL A 152 8.08 -13.01 11.80
C VAL A 152 7.95 -14.26 12.66
N ARG A 153 9.03 -14.59 13.37
CA ARG A 153 9.04 -15.65 14.37
C ARG A 153 9.43 -15.07 15.71
N VAL A 154 8.52 -15.17 16.68
CA VAL A 154 8.79 -14.85 18.08
C VAL A 154 8.85 -16.14 18.87
N GLU A 155 9.81 -16.27 19.77
CA GLU A 155 9.98 -17.46 20.59
C GLU A 155 8.69 -17.82 21.36
N GLY A 156 8.29 -19.10 21.27
CA GLY A 156 7.09 -19.61 21.93
C GLY A 156 5.76 -19.10 21.34
N LEU A 157 5.76 -18.42 20.19
CA LEU A 157 4.56 -18.03 19.46
C LEU A 157 4.53 -18.68 18.06
N PRO A 158 3.34 -18.85 17.46
CA PRO A 158 3.22 -19.25 16.06
C PRO A 158 3.96 -18.30 15.11
N LYS A 159 4.48 -18.84 14.00
CA LYS A 159 5.11 -18.05 12.94
C LYS A 159 4.02 -17.28 12.19
N THR A 160 4.20 -15.98 12.03
CA THR A 160 3.34 -15.16 11.16
C THR A 160 4.04 -14.93 9.83
N THR A 161 3.31 -15.06 8.73
CA THR A 161 3.82 -14.82 7.38
C THR A 161 2.83 -13.97 6.60
N LEU A 162 3.35 -13.07 5.78
CA LEU A 162 2.60 -12.29 4.81
C LEU A 162 3.32 -12.40 3.47
N THR A 163 2.65 -12.98 2.47
CA THR A 163 3.15 -13.15 1.13
C THR A 163 2.35 -12.25 0.19
N GLN A 164 3.07 -11.46 -0.60
CA GLN A 164 2.52 -10.72 -1.72
C GLN A 164 3.23 -11.18 -2.99
N ASP A 165 2.50 -11.63 -4.01
CA ASP A 165 3.05 -11.89 -5.34
C ASP A 165 2.37 -11.04 -6.40
N ASN A 166 3.13 -10.64 -7.41
CA ASN A 166 2.68 -9.79 -8.49
C ASN A 166 2.97 -10.49 -9.82
N TYR A 167 1.96 -10.58 -10.67
CA TYR A 167 2.08 -10.96 -12.07
C TYR A 167 1.88 -9.71 -12.90
N THR A 168 2.87 -9.35 -13.70
CA THR A 168 2.85 -8.11 -14.50
C THR A 168 2.97 -8.44 -15.98
N ALA A 169 2.23 -7.70 -16.79
CA ALA A 169 2.36 -7.71 -18.23
C ALA A 169 2.21 -6.29 -18.75
N SER A 170 3.06 -5.85 -19.66
CA SER A 170 2.87 -4.58 -20.34
C SER A 170 3.19 -4.69 -21.82
N PHE A 171 2.52 -3.86 -22.62
CA PHE A 171 2.74 -3.75 -24.04
C PHE A 171 2.53 -2.31 -24.50
N ASP A 172 3.55 -1.76 -25.12
CA ASP A 172 3.58 -0.46 -25.76
C ASP A 172 3.68 -0.64 -27.26
N TRP A 173 2.81 0.01 -28.01
CA TRP A 173 2.80 0.01 -29.46
C TRP A 173 2.77 1.43 -30.00
N ARG A 174 3.83 1.81 -30.72
CA ARG A 174 4.09 3.15 -31.25
C ARG A 174 4.25 3.11 -32.77
N PRO A 175 3.18 2.77 -33.51
CA PRO A 175 3.20 2.83 -34.97
C PRO A 175 3.38 4.27 -35.46
N GLU A 176 4.05 4.43 -36.60
CA GLU A 176 4.16 5.73 -37.26
C GLU A 176 2.80 6.18 -37.80
N GLY A 177 2.43 7.44 -37.58
CA GLY A 177 1.20 8.04 -38.11
C GLY A 177 -0.11 7.54 -37.49
N LEU A 178 -0.06 6.61 -36.55
CA LEU A 178 -1.21 6.02 -35.86
C LEU A 178 -1.14 6.32 -34.35
N PRO A 179 -2.24 6.11 -33.59
CA PRO A 179 -2.23 6.35 -32.16
C PRO A 179 -1.22 5.46 -31.42
N TRP A 180 -0.46 6.04 -30.50
CA TRP A 180 0.32 5.27 -29.51
C TRP A 180 -0.66 4.57 -28.58
N THR A 181 -0.46 3.27 -28.36
CA THR A 181 -1.24 2.48 -27.42
C THR A 181 -0.34 1.86 -26.36
N ASN A 182 -0.77 1.93 -25.10
CA ASN A 182 -0.12 1.30 -23.96
C ASN A 182 -1.16 0.45 -23.22
N VAL A 183 -0.82 -0.80 -22.94
CA VAL A 183 -1.60 -1.72 -22.13
C VAL A 183 -0.72 -2.21 -21.00
N ALA A 184 -1.21 -2.19 -19.77
CA ALA A 184 -0.53 -2.79 -18.64
C ALA A 184 -1.53 -3.56 -17.78
N TYR A 185 -1.13 -4.75 -17.35
CA TYR A 185 -1.91 -5.61 -16.47
C TYR A 185 -1.05 -5.99 -15.27
N THR A 186 -1.64 -5.92 -14.08
CA THR A 186 -1.03 -6.38 -12.84
C THR A 186 -2.05 -7.18 -12.05
N ARG A 187 -1.72 -8.41 -11.69
CA ARG A 187 -2.42 -9.17 -10.65
C ARG A 187 -1.56 -9.22 -9.41
N THR A 188 -2.07 -8.74 -8.30
CA THR A 188 -1.44 -8.84 -6.99
C THR A 188 -2.26 -9.78 -6.10
N ASN A 189 -1.65 -10.84 -5.58
CA ASN A 189 -2.27 -11.61 -4.50
C ASN A 189 -1.56 -11.30 -3.19
N THR A 190 -2.33 -11.09 -2.13
CA THR A 190 -1.81 -10.87 -0.77
C THR A 190 -2.44 -11.89 0.15
N ARG A 191 -1.62 -12.63 0.89
CA ARG A 191 -2.11 -13.67 1.81
C ARG A 191 -1.25 -13.81 3.04
N ASP A 192 -1.88 -14.11 4.17
CA ASP A 192 -1.17 -14.66 5.31
C ASP A 192 -0.94 -16.17 5.14
N GLY A 193 -0.12 -16.75 6.02
CA GLY A 193 0.32 -18.16 5.91
C GLY A 193 -0.84 -19.17 5.89
N ASP A 194 -1.83 -18.93 6.75
CA ASP A 194 -2.98 -19.81 6.93
C ASP A 194 -4.22 -19.35 6.14
N ARG A 195 -4.14 -18.23 5.40
CA ARG A 195 -5.26 -17.58 4.68
C ARG A 195 -6.45 -17.26 5.60
N ALA A 196 -6.17 -16.92 6.84
CA ALA A 196 -7.18 -16.79 7.89
C ALA A 196 -7.60 -15.34 8.10
N VAL A 197 -6.65 -14.39 8.03
CA VAL A 197 -6.91 -12.95 8.24
C VAL A 197 -6.82 -12.19 6.93
N VAL A 198 -5.93 -12.60 6.02
CA VAL A 198 -5.70 -11.94 4.73
C VAL A 198 -5.64 -12.99 3.63
N ASP A 199 -6.54 -12.88 2.66
CA ASP A 199 -6.44 -13.56 1.36
C ASP A 199 -7.17 -12.68 0.35
N SER A 200 -6.41 -11.82 -0.34
CA SER A 200 -6.93 -10.89 -1.32
C SER A 200 -6.25 -11.02 -2.68
N GLU A 201 -7.02 -10.78 -3.73
CA GLU A 201 -6.59 -10.79 -5.11
C GLU A 201 -7.02 -9.47 -5.75
N LYS A 202 -6.07 -8.75 -6.34
CA LYS A 202 -6.32 -7.48 -7.02
C LYS A 202 -5.83 -7.57 -8.45
N ASP A 203 -6.76 -7.51 -9.39
CA ASP A 203 -6.48 -7.33 -10.81
C ASP A 203 -6.55 -5.85 -11.16
N TYR A 204 -5.59 -5.38 -11.93
CA TYR A 204 -5.54 -4.03 -12.47
C TYR A 204 -5.19 -4.10 -13.94
N LEU A 205 -6.02 -3.50 -14.80
CA LEU A 205 -5.77 -3.34 -16.22
C LEU A 205 -5.81 -1.85 -16.55
N TYR A 206 -4.75 -1.37 -17.18
CA TYR A 206 -4.59 -0.04 -17.71
C TYR A 206 -4.54 -0.11 -19.24
N LEU A 207 -5.30 0.75 -19.89
CA LEU A 207 -5.25 0.96 -21.32
C LEU A 207 -5.17 2.46 -21.57
N LYS A 208 -4.20 2.89 -22.38
CA LYS A 208 -4.14 4.25 -22.92
C LYS A 208 -3.95 4.21 -24.42
N SER A 209 -4.71 5.03 -25.13
CA SER A 209 -4.48 5.30 -26.55
C SER A 209 -4.41 6.81 -26.77
N GLN A 210 -3.43 7.27 -27.54
CA GLN A 210 -3.19 8.70 -27.76
C GLN A 210 -2.79 8.98 -29.20
N TYR A 211 -3.46 9.97 -29.79
CA TYR A 211 -3.21 10.46 -31.14
C TYR A 211 -2.95 11.96 -31.12
N ARG A 212 -1.84 12.37 -31.73
CA ARG A 212 -1.47 13.78 -31.88
C ARG A 212 -1.15 14.10 -33.32
N TYR A 213 -1.83 15.09 -33.88
CA TYR A 213 -1.62 15.51 -35.26
C TYR A 213 -2.04 16.95 -35.48
N GLN A 214 -1.13 17.81 -35.98
CA GLN A 214 -1.41 19.19 -36.41
C GLN A 214 -2.32 19.99 -35.44
N GLY A 215 -1.96 20.00 -34.15
CA GLY A 215 -2.71 20.74 -33.13
C GLY A 215 -3.87 19.98 -32.48
N LEU A 216 -4.26 18.81 -33.01
CA LEU A 216 -5.16 17.86 -32.35
C LEU A 216 -4.39 17.02 -31.32
N ASP A 217 -4.91 16.90 -30.10
CA ASP A 217 -4.51 15.91 -29.08
C ASP A 217 -5.77 15.18 -28.60
N LEU A 218 -5.89 13.92 -29.01
CA LEU A 218 -6.96 13.01 -28.61
C LEU A 218 -6.34 11.91 -27.77
N TRP A 219 -6.92 11.63 -26.61
CA TRP A 219 -6.56 10.42 -25.90
C TRP A 219 -7.71 9.84 -25.10
N TYR A 220 -7.56 8.55 -24.84
CA TYR A 220 -8.43 7.75 -24.00
C TYR A 220 -7.60 6.98 -22.99
N VAL A 221 -8.07 6.92 -21.76
CA VAL A 221 -7.55 6.08 -20.68
C VAL A 221 -8.70 5.27 -20.10
N GLY A 222 -8.51 3.95 -20.04
CA GLY A 222 -9.40 3.03 -19.36
C GLY A 222 -8.64 2.31 -18.25
N ASN A 223 -9.21 2.30 -17.05
CA ASN A 223 -8.73 1.56 -15.91
C ASN A 223 -9.81 0.56 -15.50
N TYR A 224 -9.39 -0.66 -15.23
CA TYR A 224 -10.20 -1.69 -14.61
C TYR A 224 -9.49 -2.18 -13.37
N THR A 225 -10.20 -2.20 -12.24
CA THR A 225 -9.71 -2.80 -11.00
C THR A 225 -10.73 -3.81 -10.51
N ASN A 226 -10.32 -5.06 -10.31
CA ASN A 226 -11.11 -6.02 -9.52
C ASN A 226 -10.37 -6.33 -8.23
N THR A 227 -11.05 -6.20 -7.10
CA THR A 227 -10.51 -6.55 -5.78
C THR A 227 -11.40 -7.60 -5.16
N GLN A 228 -10.84 -8.76 -4.86
CA GLN A 228 -11.50 -9.84 -4.15
C GLN A 228 -10.82 -10.03 -2.79
N ASP A 229 -11.62 -10.05 -1.73
CA ASP A 229 -11.21 -10.49 -0.39
C ASP A 229 -11.95 -11.81 -0.10
N LYS A 230 -11.18 -12.90 -0.13
CA LYS A 230 -11.69 -14.27 0.00
C LYS A 230 -12.02 -14.61 1.45
N VAL A 231 -11.42 -13.92 2.43
CA VAL A 231 -11.74 -14.08 3.85
C VAL A 231 -13.08 -13.44 4.18
N ARG A 232 -13.34 -12.25 3.65
CA ARG A 232 -14.57 -11.49 3.91
C ARG A 232 -15.69 -11.75 2.89
N SER A 233 -15.43 -12.60 1.90
CA SER A 233 -16.35 -12.88 0.79
C SER A 233 -16.87 -11.60 0.13
N PHE A 234 -15.91 -10.73 -0.23
CA PHE A 234 -16.14 -9.42 -0.82
C PHE A 234 -15.47 -9.36 -2.19
N GLU A 235 -16.19 -8.83 -3.18
CA GLU A 235 -15.68 -8.55 -4.52
C GLU A 235 -16.11 -7.14 -4.92
N SER A 236 -15.16 -6.32 -5.39
CA SER A 236 -15.43 -4.99 -5.92
C SER A 236 -14.73 -4.81 -7.26
N THR A 237 -15.51 -4.48 -8.27
CA THR A 237 -15.07 -4.13 -9.60
C THR A 237 -15.24 -2.63 -9.82
N GLU A 238 -14.22 -1.97 -10.32
CA GLU A 238 -14.21 -0.57 -10.70
C GLU A 238 -13.80 -0.45 -12.17
N TRP A 239 -14.56 0.33 -12.94
CA TRP A 239 -14.21 0.77 -14.29
C TRP A 239 -14.11 2.29 -14.29
N SER A 240 -12.95 2.84 -14.64
CA SER A 240 -12.77 4.28 -14.82
C SER A 240 -12.35 4.56 -16.26
N ASN A 241 -13.12 5.40 -16.94
CA ASN A 241 -12.90 5.75 -18.34
C ASN A 241 -12.76 7.25 -18.45
N GLU A 242 -11.72 7.67 -19.16
CA GLU A 242 -11.42 9.07 -19.35
C GLU A 242 -11.05 9.37 -20.80
N GLY A 243 -11.75 10.32 -21.39
CA GLY A 243 -11.47 10.80 -22.74
C GLY A 243 -11.17 12.29 -22.72
N ARG A 244 -10.20 12.70 -23.53
CA ARG A 244 -9.93 14.11 -23.80
C ARG A 244 -9.81 14.36 -25.30
N LEU A 245 -10.46 15.43 -25.73
CA LEU A 245 -10.35 16.00 -27.06
C LEU A 245 -9.88 17.44 -26.92
N ALA A 246 -8.67 17.72 -27.39
CA ALA A 246 -8.12 19.06 -27.44
C ALA A 246 -7.71 19.42 -28.88
N TYR A 247 -7.97 20.65 -29.28
CA TYR A 247 -7.52 21.20 -30.57
C TYR A 247 -7.04 22.63 -30.40
N ALA A 248 -5.82 22.89 -30.87
CA ALA A 248 -5.22 24.22 -30.85
C ALA A 248 -4.63 24.56 -32.21
N THR A 249 -4.99 25.72 -32.76
CA THR A 249 -4.43 26.22 -34.02
C THR A 249 -4.33 27.74 -34.03
N THR A 250 -3.49 28.27 -34.92
CA THR A 250 -3.37 29.69 -35.20
C THR A 250 -3.71 29.95 -36.67
N LEU A 251 -4.57 30.94 -36.90
CA LEU A 251 -5.04 31.36 -38.21
C LEU A 251 -4.49 32.75 -38.53
N PHE A 252 -4.50 33.12 -39.81
CA PHE A 252 -4.13 34.45 -40.30
C PHE A 252 -2.75 34.92 -39.83
N ASN A 253 -1.71 34.09 -39.99
CA ASN A 253 -0.34 34.37 -39.54
C ASN A 253 -0.25 34.72 -38.04
N GLY A 254 -0.99 33.99 -37.21
CA GLY A 254 -0.98 34.17 -35.76
C GLY A 254 -1.90 35.27 -35.23
N ARG A 255 -2.73 35.90 -36.08
CA ARG A 255 -3.66 36.94 -35.62
C ARG A 255 -4.89 36.39 -34.91
N THR A 256 -5.20 35.11 -35.07
CA THR A 256 -6.34 34.47 -34.39
C THR A 256 -5.91 33.11 -33.87
N SER A 257 -6.23 32.80 -32.62
CA SER A 257 -6.04 31.48 -32.03
C SER A 257 -7.39 30.85 -31.75
N ILE A 258 -7.49 29.55 -32.04
CA ILE A 258 -8.62 28.72 -31.62
C ILE A 258 -8.04 27.66 -30.69
N ASN A 259 -8.62 27.55 -29.51
CA ASN A 259 -8.29 26.50 -28.55
C ASN A 259 -9.58 25.88 -28.03
N THR A 260 -9.60 24.57 -27.92
CA THR A 260 -10.72 23.80 -27.39
C THR A 260 -10.15 22.68 -26.56
N ASP A 261 -10.74 22.45 -25.38
CA ASP A 261 -10.36 21.37 -24.48
C ASP A 261 -11.64 20.81 -23.85
N ASN A 262 -11.92 19.55 -24.13
CA ASN A 262 -13.06 18.84 -23.54
C ASN A 262 -12.55 17.55 -22.90
N ARG A 263 -13.00 17.30 -21.67
CA ARG A 263 -12.65 16.12 -20.89
C ARG A 263 -13.92 15.49 -20.33
N VAL A 264 -14.02 14.18 -20.46
CA VAL A 264 -15.10 13.37 -19.87
C VAL A 264 -14.46 12.28 -19.03
N ASN A 265 -14.90 12.14 -17.78
CA ASN A 265 -14.50 11.07 -16.88
C ASN A 265 -15.76 10.37 -16.36
N VAL A 266 -15.77 9.04 -16.43
CA VAL A 266 -16.85 8.20 -15.94
C VAL A 266 -16.25 7.05 -15.16
N THR A 267 -16.62 6.95 -13.88
CA THR A 267 -16.23 5.82 -13.02
C THR A 267 -17.48 5.06 -12.58
N THR A 268 -17.44 3.74 -12.70
CA THR A 268 -18.52 2.82 -12.30
C THR A 268 -17.97 1.81 -11.30
N PHE A 269 -18.75 1.52 -10.26
CA PHE A 269 -18.41 0.55 -9.21
C PHE A 269 -19.50 -0.52 -9.15
N ASP A 270 -19.09 -1.78 -9.19
CA ASP A 270 -19.94 -2.94 -8.94
C ASP A 270 -19.37 -3.71 -7.76
N THR A 271 -20.15 -3.89 -6.70
CA THR A 271 -19.68 -4.60 -5.50
C THR A 271 -20.64 -5.72 -5.12
N LYS A 272 -20.08 -6.89 -4.79
CA LYS A 272 -20.80 -8.06 -4.32
C LYS A 272 -20.24 -8.47 -2.96
N THR A 273 -21.13 -8.70 -2.00
CA THR A 273 -20.75 -9.22 -0.68
C THR A 273 -21.68 -10.37 -0.33
N ALA A 274 -21.12 -11.44 0.23
CA ALA A 274 -21.89 -12.60 0.68
C ALA A 274 -21.89 -12.75 2.22
N GLY A 275 -21.59 -11.67 2.96
CA GLY A 275 -21.50 -11.65 4.42
C GLY A 275 -21.79 -10.28 5.03
N GLN A 276 -21.38 -10.03 6.28
CA GLN A 276 -21.49 -8.72 6.98
C GLN A 276 -20.57 -7.63 6.38
N GLY A 277 -19.94 -7.87 5.23
CA GLY A 277 -19.08 -6.91 4.55
C GLY A 277 -19.89 -5.71 4.08
N GLN A 278 -19.58 -4.54 4.62
CA GLN A 278 -20.20 -3.28 4.22
C GLN A 278 -19.56 -2.75 2.94
N VAL A 279 -20.39 -2.38 1.96
CA VAL A 279 -19.96 -1.63 0.78
C VAL A 279 -20.19 -0.16 1.06
N GLY A 280 -19.13 0.65 1.00
CA GLY A 280 -19.23 2.10 1.10
C GLY A 280 -19.36 2.71 -0.28
N PHE A 281 -20.52 3.29 -0.60
CA PHE A 281 -20.64 4.23 -1.70
C PHE A 281 -20.48 5.65 -1.14
N PRO A 282 -19.63 6.51 -1.72
CA PRO A 282 -19.55 7.89 -1.28
C PRO A 282 -20.88 8.59 -1.61
N VAL A 283 -21.59 9.01 -0.57
CA VAL A 283 -22.76 9.88 -0.69
C VAL A 283 -22.26 11.31 -0.47
N PHE A 284 -22.47 12.18 -1.46
CA PHE A 284 -21.97 13.56 -1.40
C PHE A 284 -23.00 14.47 -0.73
N PRO A 285 -22.68 15.04 0.44
CA PRO A 285 -23.53 16.05 1.05
C PRO A 285 -23.49 17.37 0.29
N ILE A 286 -24.56 18.14 0.37
CA ILE A 286 -24.68 19.48 -0.21
C ILE A 286 -24.21 20.58 0.75
N ALA A 287 -24.16 20.30 2.06
CA ALA A 287 -23.61 21.21 3.05
C ALA A 287 -22.95 20.46 4.21
N GLY A 288 -21.83 21.00 4.71
CA GLY A 288 -21.26 20.65 6.00
C GLY A 288 -21.76 21.62 7.07
N LEU A 289 -22.02 21.14 8.28
CA LEU A 289 -22.63 21.90 9.37
C LEU A 289 -21.87 21.69 10.68
N SER A 290 -21.82 22.70 11.55
CA SER A 290 -21.25 22.54 12.89
C SER A 290 -21.82 23.47 13.97
N ALA A 291 -21.68 23.08 15.24
CA ALA A 291 -21.97 23.92 16.40
C ALA A 291 -21.19 23.47 17.65
N LEU A 292 -21.04 24.39 18.60
CA LEU A 292 -20.50 24.13 19.94
C LEU A 292 -21.66 24.13 20.95
N ASN A 293 -22.10 22.94 21.38
CA ASN A 293 -23.25 22.79 22.27
C ASN A 293 -23.23 21.45 23.01
N ASP A 294 -23.52 21.45 24.31
CA ASP A 294 -23.63 20.25 25.17
C ASP A 294 -25.03 19.60 25.15
N THR A 295 -25.98 20.20 24.43
CA THR A 295 -27.37 19.73 24.32
C THR A 295 -27.69 19.40 22.86
N PRO A 296 -27.24 18.24 22.34
CA PRO A 296 -27.36 17.91 20.93
C PRO A 296 -28.81 17.71 20.46
N THR A 297 -29.76 17.48 21.38
CA THR A 297 -31.18 17.26 21.02
C THR A 297 -31.90 18.50 20.51
N ILE A 298 -31.47 19.71 20.91
CA ILE A 298 -32.07 20.99 20.50
C ILE A 298 -30.95 21.98 20.20
N VAL A 299 -30.47 22.00 18.95
CA VAL A 299 -29.38 22.86 18.49
C VAL A 299 -29.51 23.12 17.00
N SER A 300 -29.23 24.34 16.56
CA SER A 300 -29.07 24.63 15.14
C SER A 300 -27.59 24.62 14.76
N LEU A 301 -27.25 23.85 13.73
CA LEU A 301 -25.89 23.78 13.20
C LEU A 301 -25.69 24.83 12.11
N SER A 302 -24.55 25.52 12.14
CA SER A 302 -24.21 26.57 11.18
C SER A 302 -23.41 26.02 9.98
N PRO A 303 -23.63 26.56 8.76
CA PRO A 303 -22.85 26.16 7.58
C PRO A 303 -21.34 26.26 7.79
N THR A 304 -20.66 25.14 7.54
CA THR A 304 -19.20 24.97 7.63
C THR A 304 -18.70 24.23 6.38
N PRO A 305 -18.55 24.91 5.22
CA PRO A 305 -18.25 24.26 3.94
C PRO A 305 -16.95 23.44 3.92
N ALA A 306 -15.97 23.81 4.75
CA ALA A 306 -14.69 23.12 4.87
C ALA A 306 -14.81 21.66 5.40
N LEU A 307 -15.98 21.24 5.88
CA LEU A 307 -16.23 19.85 6.26
C LEU A 307 -16.44 18.93 5.05
N ILE A 308 -16.78 19.48 3.88
CA ILE A 308 -17.19 18.71 2.70
C ILE A 308 -16.43 19.13 1.42
N ASP A 309 -15.38 19.94 1.54
CA ASP A 309 -14.63 20.49 0.40
C ASP A 309 -13.57 19.54 -0.18
N GLY A 310 -13.41 18.35 0.43
CA GLY A 310 -12.43 17.32 0.04
C GLY A 310 -10.98 17.65 0.43
N ASN A 311 -10.72 18.75 1.13
CA ASN A 311 -9.38 19.14 1.55
C ASN A 311 -9.02 18.52 2.90
N GLN A 312 -8.25 17.43 2.87
CA GLN A 312 -7.83 16.71 4.08
C GLN A 312 -6.61 17.33 4.79
N VAL A 313 -6.04 18.40 4.23
CA VAL A 313 -4.81 19.02 4.76
C VAL A 313 -5.11 20.32 5.51
N ALA A 314 -6.14 21.07 5.08
CA ALA A 314 -6.56 22.29 5.77
C ALA A 314 -7.54 21.97 6.91
N SER A 315 -7.39 22.69 8.03
CA SER A 315 -8.34 22.58 9.14
C SER A 315 -9.69 23.19 8.80
N ALA A 316 -10.78 22.49 9.14
CA ALA A 316 -12.14 23.03 9.07
C ALA A 316 -12.47 24.04 10.20
N GLY A 317 -11.50 24.38 11.06
CA GLY A 317 -11.67 25.33 12.17
C GLY A 317 -12.35 24.74 13.41
N ILE A 318 -12.66 23.45 13.42
CA ILE A 318 -13.28 22.75 14.53
C ILE A 318 -12.22 21.97 15.30
N ASN A 319 -11.92 22.40 16.52
CA ASN A 319 -10.99 21.69 17.39
C ASN A 319 -11.74 20.62 18.21
N ILE A 320 -11.57 19.36 17.82
CA ILE A 320 -12.13 18.19 18.52
C ILE A 320 -11.22 17.64 19.63
N GLY A 321 -10.00 18.18 19.79
CA GLY A 321 -9.08 17.77 20.85
C GLY A 321 -9.40 18.37 22.22
N LEU A 322 -8.60 18.00 23.22
CA LEU A 322 -8.71 18.55 24.57
C LEU A 322 -8.46 20.07 24.55
N PRO A 323 -9.39 20.90 25.08
CA PRO A 323 -9.17 22.34 25.18
C PRO A 323 -8.06 22.65 26.19
N ALA A 324 -7.36 23.78 25.98
CA ALA A 324 -6.44 24.31 26.99
C ALA A 324 -7.18 24.65 28.29
N LEU A 325 -6.45 24.79 29.41
CA LEU A 325 -7.05 25.21 30.68
C LEU A 325 -7.80 26.54 30.52
N GLY A 326 -9.09 26.54 30.85
CA GLY A 326 -9.98 27.69 30.65
C GLY A 326 -10.57 27.84 29.24
N GLY A 327 -10.31 26.88 28.34
CA GLY A 327 -10.88 26.83 26.99
C GLY A 327 -12.32 26.30 26.95
N ASP A 328 -12.93 26.38 25.77
CA ASP A 328 -14.32 25.95 25.55
C ASP A 328 -14.45 24.42 25.60
N THR A 329 -15.07 23.93 26.67
CA THR A 329 -15.32 22.52 26.95
C THR A 329 -16.61 21.97 26.35
N ARG A 330 -17.41 22.80 25.66
CA ARG A 330 -18.67 22.34 25.08
C ARG A 330 -18.45 21.24 24.04
N GLN A 331 -19.38 20.31 23.89
CA GLN A 331 -19.27 19.27 22.87
C GLN A 331 -19.25 19.85 21.44
N ARG A 332 -18.50 19.17 20.56
CA ARG A 332 -18.39 19.52 19.14
C ARG A 332 -19.42 18.72 18.36
N ASN A 333 -20.39 19.43 17.78
CA ASN A 333 -21.38 18.84 16.90
C ASN A 333 -20.98 19.13 15.46
N VAL A 334 -20.82 18.08 14.67
CA VAL A 334 -20.57 18.15 13.23
C VAL A 334 -21.65 17.37 12.51
N GLY A 335 -22.08 17.89 11.37
CA GLY A 335 -23.17 17.31 10.60
C GLY A 335 -22.99 17.55 9.11
N VAL A 336 -23.80 16.83 8.34
CA VAL A 336 -23.85 16.91 6.88
C VAL A 336 -25.31 16.94 6.45
N ASP A 337 -25.61 17.73 5.43
CA ASP A 337 -26.92 17.82 4.80
C ASP A 337 -26.86 17.18 3.41
N PHE A 338 -27.80 16.28 3.10
CA PHE A 338 -27.87 15.55 1.85
C PHE A 338 -29.03 16.00 0.93
N LEU A 339 -29.72 17.09 1.25
CA LEU A 339 -30.93 17.62 0.57
C LEU A 339 -32.17 16.73 0.67
N ALA A 340 -31.99 15.41 0.66
CA ALA A 340 -33.00 14.38 0.81
C ALA A 340 -32.50 13.32 1.80
N PRO A 341 -33.41 12.54 2.43
CA PRO A 341 -33.01 11.40 3.27
C PRO A 341 -32.10 10.43 2.51
N GLN A 342 -30.96 10.08 3.11
CA GLN A 342 -30.01 9.11 2.57
C GLN A 342 -29.81 7.97 3.57
N GLU A 343 -29.63 6.75 3.07
CA GLU A 343 -29.19 5.62 3.88
C GLU A 343 -27.67 5.57 3.88
N LEU A 344 -27.08 5.59 5.07
CA LEU A 344 -25.63 5.60 5.26
C LEU A 344 -25.21 4.42 6.14
N ASN A 345 -24.17 3.71 5.72
CA ASN A 345 -23.58 2.62 6.49
C ASN A 345 -22.40 3.08 7.36
N SER A 346 -21.74 4.18 6.98
CA SER A 346 -20.56 4.71 7.66
C SER A 346 -20.44 6.22 7.47
N LEU A 347 -20.01 6.93 8.51
CA LEU A 347 -19.57 8.32 8.46
C LEU A 347 -18.10 8.37 8.81
N GLN A 348 -17.27 8.92 7.94
CA GLN A 348 -15.83 9.06 8.17
C GLN A 348 -15.50 10.51 8.50
N VAL A 349 -14.74 10.73 9.58
CA VAL A 349 -14.28 12.05 10.01
C VAL A 349 -12.77 12.11 9.83
N TRP A 350 -12.32 13.00 8.94
CA TRP A 350 -10.90 13.27 8.75
C TRP A 350 -10.44 14.43 9.64
N VAL A 351 -9.18 14.34 10.09
CA VAL A 351 -8.50 15.38 10.87
C VAL A 351 -7.28 15.88 10.10
N ASP A 352 -6.89 17.12 10.35
CA ASP A 352 -5.82 17.84 9.65
C ASP A 352 -4.39 17.32 9.92
N ARG A 353 -4.25 16.19 10.63
CA ARG A 353 -2.98 15.60 11.04
C ARG A 353 -3.13 14.12 11.35
N ASN A 354 -2.04 13.35 11.24
CA ASN A 354 -2.02 11.97 11.73
C ASN A 354 -2.11 11.94 13.26
N LEU A 355 -3.02 11.11 13.78
CA LEU A 355 -3.17 10.85 15.21
C LEU A 355 -2.53 9.51 15.60
N PRO A 356 -1.84 9.44 16.75
CA PRO A 356 -1.49 8.17 17.38
C PRO A 356 -2.74 7.30 17.61
N PHE A 357 -2.58 5.99 17.52
CA PHE A 357 -3.67 5.02 17.65
C PHE A 357 -4.44 5.18 18.98
N GLU A 358 -3.75 5.50 20.05
CA GLU A 358 -4.32 5.68 21.39
C GLU A 358 -5.24 6.91 21.47
N ILE A 359 -4.93 7.96 20.70
CA ILE A 359 -5.73 9.19 20.65
C ILE A 359 -6.93 9.01 19.72
N ALA A 360 -6.73 8.36 18.56
CA ALA A 360 -7.82 8.10 17.62
C ALA A 360 -8.93 7.26 18.28
N ASN A 361 -8.58 6.23 19.07
CA ASN A 361 -9.55 5.38 19.76
C ASN A 361 -10.14 6.00 21.05
N ALA A 362 -9.71 7.20 21.45
CA ALA A 362 -10.27 7.86 22.63
C ALA A 362 -11.60 8.58 22.34
N TYR A 363 -11.94 8.78 21.07
CA TYR A 363 -13.17 9.43 20.66
C TYR A 363 -14.34 8.45 20.67
N VAL A 364 -15.49 8.94 21.14
CA VAL A 364 -16.77 8.25 21.11
C VAL A 364 -17.78 9.20 20.48
N TRP A 365 -18.46 8.72 19.44
CA TRP A 365 -19.42 9.52 18.69
C TRP A 365 -20.84 9.13 19.03
N GLU A 366 -21.73 10.12 19.04
CA GLU A 366 -23.17 9.90 19.04
C GLU A 366 -23.72 10.41 17.70
N VAL A 367 -24.56 9.60 17.06
CA VAL A 367 -25.14 9.91 15.76
C VAL A 367 -26.58 10.35 15.96
N TYR A 368 -26.90 11.56 15.49
CA TYR A 368 -28.23 12.14 15.53
C TYR A 368 -28.74 12.40 14.12
N THR A 369 -30.06 12.37 13.96
CA THR A 369 -30.76 12.74 12.71
C THR A 369 -31.72 13.89 12.96
N SER A 370 -31.87 14.78 11.98
CA SER A 370 -32.83 15.88 12.02
C SER A 370 -33.43 16.10 10.63
N THR A 371 -34.66 16.62 10.59
CA THR A 371 -35.33 17.04 9.34
C THR A 371 -35.42 18.56 9.21
N ASP A 372 -35.06 19.31 10.27
CA ASP A 372 -35.25 20.76 10.38
C ASP A 372 -33.99 21.51 10.83
N ASN A 373 -32.88 20.81 11.06
CA ASN A 373 -31.63 21.38 11.60
C ASN A 373 -31.85 22.16 12.91
N LEU A 374 -32.76 21.67 13.76
CA LEU A 374 -33.02 22.23 15.09
C LEU A 374 -33.33 21.14 16.11
N ASN A 375 -34.25 20.23 15.77
CA ASN A 375 -34.67 19.12 16.61
C ASN A 375 -33.95 17.86 16.14
N TRP A 376 -33.19 17.25 17.04
CA TRP A 376 -32.34 16.10 16.74
C TRP A 376 -32.78 14.89 17.55
N THR A 377 -32.92 13.77 16.86
CA THR A 377 -33.22 12.47 17.47
C THR A 377 -31.98 11.60 17.46
N LEU A 378 -31.63 11.04 18.63
CA LEU A 378 -30.52 10.11 18.74
C LEU A 378 -30.82 8.85 17.90
N HIS A 379 -29.92 8.53 16.98
CA HIS A 379 -29.99 7.35 16.12
C HIS A 379 -29.09 6.23 16.66
N GLN A 380 -27.85 6.56 17.05
CA GLN A 380 -26.89 5.61 17.59
C GLN A 380 -26.04 6.25 18.69
N ALA A 381 -25.97 5.58 19.84
CA ALA A 381 -25.07 5.95 20.93
C ALA A 381 -23.73 5.21 20.81
N ALA A 382 -22.64 5.89 21.17
CA ALA A 382 -21.31 5.32 21.29
C ALA A 382 -20.79 4.57 20.04
N ALA A 383 -20.85 5.22 18.88
CA ALA A 383 -20.15 4.76 17.69
C ALA A 383 -18.62 4.91 17.91
N PRO A 384 -17.83 3.83 17.71
CA PRO A 384 -16.38 3.91 17.79
C PRO A 384 -15.82 4.76 16.65
N ALA A 385 -14.66 5.37 16.90
CA ALA A 385 -13.89 6.12 15.91
C ALA A 385 -13.18 5.22 14.88
#